data_AF-A0A957UQI0-F1
#
_entry.id   AF-A0A957UQI0-F1
#
_cell.length_a   1.000
_cell.length_b   1.000
_cell.length_c   1.000
_cell.angle_alpha   90.00
_cell.angle_beta   90.00
_cell.angle_gamma   90.00
#
_symmetry.space_group_name_H-M   'P 1'
#
loop_
_entity.id
_entity.type
_entity.pdbx_description
1 polymer ?
#
loop_
_entity_poly.entity_id
_entity_poly.type
_entity_poly.pdbx_seq_one_letter_code
_entity_poly.pdbx_strand_id
1 'polypeptide(L)'
;ARIGLAHLYHRRRDGVTASAHAVKAYGAAADSSLQADGSEDDARGPTVQQLQQLLDFFAAVGDQNRLHSINQLLQTRFTTELAQMRALLSTQQESAPAGVAVNANPLRPQRAPNRQHRGAYKAPHMPLERIEAAPLPDLTQIPVSAAERKALEKAARELFGFPGLLHAQPQIMACTRRQEDVLAILPTGAGKSLCYQLPAFMDKGVTLVISPLIALMKDQVDNLPAQLRHQSIAINSSLDGAELSRAMVDVAAGKYTLVYAAPERLRQAPFLHALRQGGLTRLVIDEAHCISIWG
;
A
#
# COMPACT_ATOMS: atom_id res chain seq x y z
N ALA A 1 27.65 12.64 5.11
CA ALA A 1 28.76 13.08 5.99
C ALA A 1 28.36 14.17 7.00
N ARG A 2 27.84 15.33 6.56
CA ARG A 2 27.56 16.49 7.44
C ARG A 2 26.47 16.25 8.50
N ILE A 3 25.41 15.51 8.19
CA ILE A 3 24.34 15.14 9.14
C ILE A 3 24.88 14.22 10.25
N GLY A 4 25.75 13.27 9.91
CA GLY A 4 26.41 12.40 10.89
C GLY A 4 27.29 13.19 11.88
N LEU A 5 27.97 14.25 11.42
CA LEU A 5 28.72 15.15 12.29
C LEU A 5 27.78 15.92 13.23
N ALA A 6 26.63 16.40 12.75
CA ALA A 6 25.65 17.08 13.59
C ALA A 6 25.19 16.20 14.77
N HIS A 7 24.83 14.94 14.51
CA HIS A 7 24.46 13.99 15.57
C HIS A 7 25.62 13.65 16.51
N LEU A 8 26.84 13.51 15.98
CA LEU A 8 28.03 13.22 16.80
C LEU A 8 28.31 14.33 17.81
N TYR A 9 28.32 15.59 17.37
CA TYR A 9 28.57 16.74 18.26
C TYR A 9 27.41 16.97 19.23
N HIS A 10 26.16 16.70 18.82
CA HIS A 10 25.01 16.77 19.71
C HIS A 10 25.11 15.74 20.84
N ARG A 11 25.52 14.50 20.55
CA ARG A 11 25.78 13.47 21.59
C ARG A 11 26.92 13.86 22.53
N ARG A 12 27.88 14.66 22.08
CA ARG A 12 28.98 15.21 22.90
C ARG A 12 28.59 16.47 23.69
N ARG A 13 27.32 16.88 23.67
CA ARG A 13 26.80 18.13 24.27
C ARG A 13 27.43 19.42 23.72
N ASP A 14 28.01 19.36 22.52
CA ASP A 14 28.47 20.54 21.78
C ASP A 14 27.37 20.99 20.82
N GLY A 15 26.40 21.74 21.36
CA GLY A 15 25.21 22.19 20.63
C GLY A 15 25.52 23.20 19.52
N VAL A 16 26.59 23.99 19.67
CA VAL A 16 26.97 25.05 18.71
C VAL A 16 27.56 24.41 17.45
N THR A 17 28.52 23.49 17.61
CA THR A 17 29.13 22.78 16.48
C THR A 17 28.12 21.84 15.80
N ALA A 18 27.25 21.19 16.58
CA ALA A 18 26.16 20.37 16.05
C ALA A 18 25.21 21.17 15.15
N SER A 19 24.77 22.35 15.62
CA SER A 19 23.88 23.23 14.87
C SER A 19 24.54 23.78 13.61
N ALA A 20 25.83 24.14 13.66
CA ALA A 20 26.56 24.60 12.48
C ALA A 20 26.65 23.54 11.36
N HIS A 21 26.85 22.26 11.73
CA HIS A 21 26.85 21.17 10.76
C HIS A 21 25.46 20.86 10.21
N ALA A 22 24.41 20.94 11.03
CA ALA A 22 23.03 20.76 10.60
C ALA A 22 22.57 21.87 9.66
N VAL A 23 22.89 23.14 9.95
CA VAL A 23 22.58 24.29 9.09
C VAL A 23 23.33 24.19 7.76
N LYS A 24 24.60 23.77 7.75
CA LYS A 24 25.36 23.54 6.50
C LYS A 24 24.84 22.36 5.69
N ALA A 25 24.30 21.33 6.35
CA ALA A 25 23.64 20.20 5.68
C ALA A 25 22.29 20.65 5.09
N TYR A 26 21.55 21.47 5.81
CA TYR A 26 20.29 22.07 5.36
C TYR A 26 20.49 23.06 4.19
N GLY A 27 21.50 23.93 4.24
CA GLY A 27 21.81 24.88 3.15
C GLY A 27 22.16 24.17 1.84
N ALA A 28 23.02 23.14 1.91
CA ALA A 28 23.32 22.29 0.75
C ALA A 28 22.09 21.53 0.22
N ALA A 29 21.15 21.20 1.11
CA ALA A 29 19.88 20.55 0.77
C ALA A 29 18.88 21.51 0.10
N ALA A 30 18.88 22.79 0.48
CA ALA A 30 18.00 23.80 -0.10
C ALA A 30 18.50 24.31 -1.46
N ASP A 31 19.80 24.58 -1.62
CA ASP A 31 20.37 25.13 -2.86
C ASP A 31 20.31 24.14 -4.05
N SER A 32 20.43 22.84 -3.77
CA SER A 32 20.32 21.78 -4.79
C SER A 32 18.90 21.55 -5.33
N SER A 33 17.88 22.13 -4.68
CA SER A 33 16.49 22.08 -5.17
C SER A 33 16.15 23.19 -6.17
N LEU A 34 17.00 24.21 -6.30
CA LEU A 34 16.79 25.40 -7.14
C LEU A 34 17.57 25.36 -8.47
N GLN A 35 18.58 24.48 -8.61
CA GLN A 35 19.37 24.31 -9.83
C GLN A 35 19.06 22.97 -10.52
N ALA A 36 17.84 22.83 -11.02
CA ALA A 36 17.49 21.75 -11.95
C ALA A 36 17.65 22.27 -13.39
N ASP A 37 18.90 22.49 -13.81
CA ASP A 37 19.22 22.69 -15.23
C ASP A 37 20.46 21.89 -15.61
N GLY A 38 20.25 20.82 -16.37
CA GLY A 38 21.14 20.42 -17.46
C GLY A 38 22.45 19.64 -17.21
N SER A 39 22.73 19.02 -16.06
CA SER A 39 23.86 18.05 -15.99
C SER A 39 23.55 16.81 -15.12
N GLU A 40 23.72 15.62 -15.72
CA GLU A 40 23.16 14.35 -15.23
C GLU A 40 23.89 13.68 -14.05
N ASP A 41 25.04 14.19 -13.58
CA ASP A 41 25.88 13.44 -12.61
C ASP A 41 26.06 14.08 -11.22
N ASP A 42 25.60 15.32 -10.99
CA ASP A 42 25.74 15.99 -9.67
C ASP A 42 24.43 16.58 -9.11
N ALA A 43 23.30 16.38 -9.79
CA ALA A 43 22.02 17.04 -9.50
C ALA A 43 21.03 16.20 -8.66
N ARG A 44 21.50 15.37 -7.74
CA ARG A 44 20.58 14.71 -6.78
C ARG A 44 20.48 15.56 -5.53
N GLY A 45 19.41 16.35 -5.46
CA GLY A 45 18.99 17.03 -4.24
C GLY A 45 18.90 16.07 -3.03
N PRO A 46 18.72 16.62 -1.82
CA PRO A 46 18.77 15.85 -0.58
C PRO A 46 17.82 14.66 -0.63
N THR A 47 18.27 13.49 -0.18
CA THR A 47 17.39 12.32 -0.09
C THR A 47 16.36 12.54 1.01
N VAL A 48 15.22 11.87 0.86
CA VAL A 48 14.16 11.88 1.87
C VAL A 48 14.68 11.49 3.25
N GLN A 49 15.50 10.44 3.30
CA GLN A 49 16.14 9.98 4.53
C GLN A 49 17.03 11.06 5.18
N GLN A 50 17.72 11.88 4.37
CA GLN A 50 18.52 12.99 4.87
C GLN A 50 17.65 14.13 5.43
N LEU A 51 16.51 14.42 4.79
CA LEU A 51 15.55 15.42 5.29
C LEU A 51 14.90 14.95 6.60
N GLN A 52 14.54 13.67 6.71
CA GLN A 52 14.00 13.11 7.96
C GLN A 52 15.02 13.16 9.10
N GLN A 53 16.29 12.84 8.84
CA GLN A 53 17.35 12.97 9.86
C GLN A 53 17.54 14.41 10.32
N LEU A 54 17.44 15.38 9.41
CA LEU A 54 17.48 16.80 9.77
C LEU A 54 16.23 17.22 10.56
N LEU A 55 15.05 16.72 10.21
CA LEU A 55 13.81 16.94 10.94
C LEU A 55 13.94 16.47 12.40
N ASP A 56 14.39 15.23 12.60
CA ASP A 56 14.59 14.65 13.93
C ASP A 56 15.63 15.44 14.73
N PHE A 57 16.70 15.90 14.08
CA PHE A 57 17.71 16.73 14.71
C PHE A 57 17.17 18.09 15.16
N PHE A 58 16.50 18.84 14.27
CA PHE A 58 15.98 20.17 14.62
C PHE A 58 14.81 20.09 15.61
N ALA A 59 14.07 18.98 15.62
CA ALA A 59 13.09 18.67 16.67
C ALA A 59 13.77 18.52 18.03
N ALA A 60 14.87 17.77 18.10
CA ALA A 60 15.62 17.55 19.34
C ALA A 60 16.28 18.84 19.88
N VAL A 61 16.65 19.78 19.00
CA VAL A 61 17.27 21.06 19.37
C VAL A 61 16.23 22.18 19.58
N GLY A 62 14.97 21.96 19.21
CA GLY A 62 13.87 22.92 19.38
C GLY A 62 13.85 24.06 18.35
N ASP A 63 14.49 23.90 17.19
CA ASP A 63 14.54 24.92 16.13
C ASP A 63 13.28 24.87 15.25
N GLN A 64 12.24 25.56 15.69
CA GLN A 64 10.93 25.63 15.04
C GLN A 64 10.98 26.20 13.61
N ASN A 65 11.89 27.14 13.33
CA ASN A 65 11.99 27.78 12.03
C ASN A 65 12.54 26.80 10.99
N ARG A 66 13.60 26.06 11.32
CA ARG A 66 14.18 25.05 10.43
C ARG A 66 13.28 23.83 10.26
N LEU A 67 12.57 23.43 11.32
CA LEU A 67 11.52 22.42 11.23
C LEU A 67 10.42 22.82 10.23
N HIS A 68 9.96 24.07 10.29
CA HIS A 68 8.94 24.55 9.37
C HIS A 68 9.43 24.54 7.91
N SER A 69 10.66 25.00 7.66
CA SER A 69 11.22 25.03 6.31
C SER A 69 11.49 23.64 5.73
N ILE A 70 11.95 22.68 6.54
CA ILE A 70 12.10 21.29 6.10
C ILE A 70 10.74 20.69 5.75
N ASN A 71 9.71 20.89 6.59
CA ASN A 71 8.36 20.44 6.30
C ASN A 71 7.80 21.03 5.00
N GLN A 72 8.06 22.32 4.71
CA GLN A 72 7.66 22.93 3.45
C GLN A 72 8.38 22.30 2.24
N LEU A 73 9.68 22.01 2.35
CA LEU A 73 10.43 21.32 1.30
C LEU A 73 9.91 19.90 1.05
N LEU A 74 9.60 19.15 2.12
CA LEU A 74 8.99 17.81 2.05
C LEU A 74 7.63 17.87 1.32
N GLN A 75 6.76 18.81 1.70
CA GLN A 75 5.45 19.00 1.08
C GLN A 75 5.53 19.42 -0.40
N THR A 76 6.46 20.31 -0.72
CA THR A 76 6.67 20.78 -2.11
C THR A 76 7.10 19.61 -2.99
N ARG A 77 8.07 18.81 -2.53
CA ARG A 77 8.55 17.63 -3.25
C ARG A 77 7.43 16.60 -3.46
N PHE A 78 6.66 16.31 -2.41
CA PHE A 78 5.51 15.39 -2.49
C PHE A 78 4.50 15.82 -3.56
N THR A 79 4.21 17.12 -3.62
CA THR A 79 3.24 17.66 -4.58
C THR A 79 3.74 17.53 -6.02
N THR A 80 5.02 17.82 -6.26
CA THR A 80 5.67 17.68 -7.57
C THR A 80 5.73 16.22 -8.02
N GLU A 81 6.10 15.30 -7.14
CA GLU A 81 6.20 13.87 -7.46
C GLU A 81 4.82 13.25 -7.74
N LEU A 82 3.78 13.62 -6.98
CA LEU A 82 2.40 13.22 -7.27
C LEU A 82 1.92 13.71 -8.64
N ALA A 83 2.29 14.94 -9.03
CA ALA A 83 1.96 15.48 -10.34
C ALA A 83 2.64 14.70 -11.47
N GLN A 84 3.91 14.33 -11.29
CA GLN A 84 4.67 13.50 -12.24
C GLN A 84 4.09 12.08 -12.37
N MET A 85 3.76 11.43 -11.24
CA MET A 85 3.12 10.11 -11.26
C MET A 85 1.77 10.13 -11.97
N ARG A 86 0.97 11.19 -11.77
CA ARG A 86 -0.30 11.36 -12.49
C ARG A 86 -0.10 11.52 -14.00
N ALA A 87 0.90 12.29 -14.43
CA ALA A 87 1.23 12.46 -15.85
C ALA A 87 1.69 11.15 -16.52
N LEU A 88 2.47 10.32 -15.80
CA LEU A 88 2.88 9.00 -16.27
C LEU A 88 1.70 8.03 -16.38
N LEU A 89 0.74 8.10 -15.46
CA LEU A 89 -0.46 7.25 -15.49
C LEU A 89 -1.45 7.67 -16.59
N SER A 90 -1.52 8.96 -16.94
CA SER A 90 -2.38 9.43 -18.04
C SER A 90 -1.85 9.07 -19.43
N THR A 91 -0.51 9.00 -19.60
CA THR A 91 0.12 8.68 -20.89
C THR A 91 0.02 7.20 -21.29
N GLN A 92 -0.21 6.28 -20.33
CA GLN A 92 -0.43 4.86 -20.64
C GLN A 92 -1.86 4.51 -21.09
N GLN A 93 -2.81 5.45 -21.08
CA GLN A 93 -4.20 5.18 -21.49
C GLN A 93 -4.46 5.33 -23.00
N GLU A 94 -3.53 5.89 -23.79
CA GLU A 94 -3.77 6.23 -25.21
C GLU A 94 -3.31 5.15 -26.22
N SER A 95 -2.77 4.01 -25.80
CA SER A 95 -2.04 3.08 -26.69
C SER A 95 -2.61 1.65 -26.88
N ALA A 96 -3.95 1.45 -26.92
CA ALA A 96 -4.54 0.15 -27.25
C ALA A 96 -5.49 0.20 -28.49
N PRO A 97 -5.32 -0.69 -29.51
CA PRO A 97 -6.08 -0.63 -30.75
C PRO A 97 -7.42 -1.37 -30.70
N ALA A 98 -8.34 -0.97 -31.57
CA ALA A 98 -9.76 -1.32 -31.57
C ALA A 98 -10.14 -2.49 -32.51
N GLY A 99 -11.07 -3.33 -32.03
CA GLY A 99 -12.09 -4.03 -32.86
C GLY A 99 -11.84 -5.51 -33.16
N VAL A 100 -12.83 -6.37 -32.85
CA VAL A 100 -13.71 -7.10 -33.79
C VAL A 100 -14.87 -7.73 -32.96
N ALA A 101 -16.08 -7.62 -33.50
CA ALA A 101 -17.34 -8.09 -32.93
C ALA A 101 -17.84 -9.37 -33.62
N VAL A 102 -18.53 -10.26 -32.89
CA VAL A 102 -19.57 -11.15 -33.45
C VAL A 102 -20.75 -11.27 -32.46
N ASN A 103 -21.96 -11.02 -33.00
CA ASN A 103 -23.33 -11.14 -32.47
C ASN A 103 -23.61 -12.49 -31.77
N ALA A 104 -24.27 -12.53 -30.60
CA ALA A 104 -25.73 -12.51 -30.33
C ALA A 104 -26.47 -13.73 -30.91
N ASN A 105 -27.18 -14.56 -30.12
CA ASN A 105 -28.46 -14.26 -29.43
C ASN A 105 -28.92 -15.50 -28.58
N PRO A 106 -30.12 -15.57 -27.98
CA PRO A 106 -30.76 -14.73 -26.95
C PRO A 106 -31.19 -15.55 -25.71
N LEU A 107 -31.37 -14.89 -24.55
CA LEU A 107 -32.60 -15.00 -23.75
C LEU A 107 -32.68 -13.78 -22.80
N ARG A 108 -33.74 -13.02 -23.01
CA ARG A 108 -34.24 -11.78 -22.37
C ARG A 108 -35.22 -12.17 -21.24
N PRO A 109 -36.03 -11.28 -20.61
CA PRO A 109 -35.99 -9.82 -20.39
C PRO A 109 -36.28 -9.47 -18.88
N GLN A 110 -36.30 -8.26 -18.31
CA GLN A 110 -36.92 -6.99 -18.71
C GLN A 110 -36.22 -5.75 -18.12
N ARG A 111 -36.33 -4.64 -18.85
CA ARG A 111 -35.74 -3.30 -18.64
C ARG A 111 -36.81 -2.30 -18.20
N ALA A 112 -36.37 -1.23 -17.53
CA ALA A 112 -36.82 0.16 -17.73
C ALA A 112 -35.64 1.12 -17.44
N PRO A 113 -35.66 2.40 -17.87
CA PRO A 113 -35.24 2.84 -19.19
C PRO A 113 -33.92 3.63 -19.20
N ASN A 114 -33.29 3.60 -20.38
CA ASN A 114 -32.06 4.30 -20.76
C ASN A 114 -32.16 5.82 -20.58
N ARG A 115 -31.28 6.39 -19.75
CA ARG A 115 -30.70 7.71 -19.99
C ARG A 115 -29.28 7.51 -20.50
N GLN A 116 -29.01 8.11 -21.65
CA GLN A 116 -27.74 8.06 -22.38
C GLN A 116 -26.58 8.50 -21.48
N HIS A 117 -25.59 7.62 -21.27
CA HIS A 117 -24.22 8.05 -20.98
C HIS A 117 -23.25 7.13 -21.71
N ARG A 118 -22.90 7.55 -22.94
CA ARG A 118 -21.52 7.39 -23.43
C ARG A 118 -20.67 8.32 -22.58
N GLY A 119 -20.01 7.78 -21.57
CA GLY A 119 -18.99 8.47 -20.81
C GLY A 119 -17.80 7.56 -20.70
N ALA A 120 -16.63 8.03 -21.12
CA ALA A 120 -15.36 7.48 -20.66
C ALA A 120 -15.45 7.27 -19.14
N TYR A 121 -14.93 6.15 -18.63
CA TYR A 121 -14.73 6.02 -17.19
C TYR A 121 -13.67 7.07 -16.81
N LYS A 122 -14.10 8.31 -16.54
CA LYS A 122 -13.31 9.31 -15.84
C LYS A 122 -13.09 8.71 -14.46
N ALA A 123 -11.86 8.32 -14.14
CA ALA A 123 -11.47 8.29 -12.73
C ALA A 123 -11.97 9.61 -12.13
N PRO A 124 -12.73 9.60 -11.03
CA PRO A 124 -13.15 10.85 -10.42
C PRO A 124 -11.88 11.68 -10.23
N HIS A 125 -11.82 12.84 -10.88
CA HIS A 125 -10.91 13.90 -10.46
C HIS A 125 -11.36 14.19 -9.04
N MET A 126 -10.72 13.55 -8.05
CA MET A 126 -10.79 14.02 -6.69
C MET A 126 -9.93 15.28 -6.71
N PRO A 127 -10.50 16.49 -6.65
CA PRO A 127 -9.69 17.63 -6.27
C PRO A 127 -9.02 17.24 -4.95
N LEU A 128 -7.71 17.40 -4.87
CA LEU A 128 -7.02 17.41 -3.58
C LEU A 128 -7.40 18.72 -2.88
N GLU A 129 -8.69 18.90 -2.59
CA GLU A 129 -9.06 19.75 -1.47
C GLU A 129 -8.28 19.19 -0.28
N ARG A 130 -7.67 20.07 0.52
CA ARG A 130 -7.15 19.66 1.82
C ARG A 130 -8.31 18.98 2.53
N ILE A 131 -8.32 17.65 2.53
CA ILE A 131 -9.10 16.90 3.48
C ILE A 131 -8.47 17.32 4.79
N GLU A 132 -9.11 18.25 5.50
CA GLU A 132 -8.85 18.41 6.93
C GLU A 132 -9.06 17.02 7.49
N ALA A 133 -7.95 16.33 7.79
CA ALA A 133 -7.99 14.96 8.23
C ALA A 133 -8.76 14.97 9.55
N ALA A 134 -10.03 14.60 9.49
CA ALA A 134 -10.77 14.28 10.69
C ALA A 134 -9.88 13.32 11.48
N PRO A 135 -9.69 13.54 12.79
CA PRO A 135 -8.84 12.68 13.59
C PRO A 135 -9.26 11.24 13.35
N LEU A 136 -8.28 10.37 13.04
CA LEU A 136 -8.56 8.96 12.78
C LEU A 136 -9.35 8.41 13.96
N PRO A 137 -10.45 7.69 13.71
CA PRO A 137 -11.28 7.18 14.79
C PRO A 137 -10.43 6.28 15.69
N ASP A 138 -10.59 6.46 17.00
CA ASP A 138 -9.95 5.56 17.96
C ASP A 138 -10.51 4.14 17.79
N LEU A 139 -9.71 3.12 18.07
CA LEU A 139 -10.14 1.71 17.99
C LEU A 139 -11.38 1.41 18.84
N THR A 140 -11.60 2.19 19.90
CA THR A 140 -12.77 2.10 20.78
C THR A 140 -14.06 2.57 20.09
N GLN A 141 -13.95 3.37 19.03
CA GLN A 141 -15.08 3.92 18.28
C GLN A 141 -15.54 3.01 17.14
N ILE A 142 -14.77 1.97 16.81
CA ILE A 142 -15.12 1.01 15.75
C ILE A 142 -16.04 -0.06 16.33
N PRO A 143 -17.35 -0.06 15.98
CA PRO A 143 -18.29 -0.98 16.60
C PRO A 143 -18.08 -2.40 16.09
N VAL A 144 -17.88 -3.34 17.02
CA VAL A 144 -17.87 -4.79 16.75
C VAL A 144 -18.97 -5.42 17.59
N SER A 145 -19.98 -5.98 16.93
CA SER A 145 -21.06 -6.67 17.63
C SER A 145 -20.54 -7.93 18.34
N ALA A 146 -21.22 -8.36 19.40
CA ALA A 146 -20.87 -9.60 20.09
C ALA A 146 -20.91 -10.83 19.16
N ALA A 147 -21.80 -10.81 18.17
CA ALA A 147 -21.91 -11.87 17.16
C ALA A 147 -20.68 -11.91 16.23
N GLU A 148 -20.24 -10.75 15.73
CA GLU A 148 -19.03 -10.67 14.89
C GLU A 148 -17.79 -11.10 15.67
N ARG A 149 -17.62 -10.61 16.90
CA ARG A 149 -16.50 -10.99 17.76
C ARG A 149 -16.45 -12.50 17.99
N LYS A 150 -17.59 -13.11 18.35
CA LYS A 150 -17.69 -14.56 18.56
C LYS A 150 -17.36 -15.34 17.28
N ALA A 151 -17.84 -14.89 16.12
CA ALA A 151 -17.55 -15.54 14.84
C ALA A 151 -16.06 -15.45 14.48
N LEU A 152 -15.43 -14.29 14.68
CA LEU A 152 -14.00 -14.08 14.43
C LEU A 152 -13.13 -14.93 15.37
N GLU A 153 -13.42 -14.94 16.67
CA GLU A 153 -12.69 -15.75 17.65
C GLU A 153 -12.84 -17.25 17.38
N LYS A 154 -14.04 -17.69 16.98
CA LYS A 154 -14.28 -19.08 16.58
C LYS A 154 -13.43 -19.44 15.36
N ALA A 155 -13.46 -18.62 14.31
CA ALA A 155 -12.69 -18.85 13.11
C ALA A 155 -11.17 -18.82 13.37
N ALA A 156 -10.68 -17.90 14.21
CA ALA A 156 -9.27 -17.83 14.58
C ALA A 156 -8.79 -19.13 15.27
N ARG A 157 -9.62 -19.70 16.15
CA ARG A 157 -9.36 -21.01 16.79
C ARG A 157 -9.41 -22.15 15.79
N GLU A 158 -10.48 -22.24 14.99
CA GLU A 158 -10.72 -23.39 14.10
C GLU A 158 -9.80 -23.42 12.89
N LEU A 159 -9.52 -22.27 12.29
CA LEU A 159 -8.73 -22.17 11.07
C LEU A 159 -7.24 -22.06 11.37
N PHE A 160 -6.84 -21.30 12.40
CA PHE A 160 -5.44 -20.98 12.68
C PHE A 160 -4.91 -21.53 14.02
N GLY A 161 -5.76 -22.07 14.89
CA GLY A 161 -5.35 -22.56 16.21
C GLY A 161 -4.99 -21.46 17.21
N PHE A 162 -5.33 -20.19 16.94
CA PHE A 162 -5.02 -19.10 17.87
C PHE A 162 -6.00 -19.09 19.06
N PRO A 163 -5.53 -18.95 20.31
CA PRO A 163 -6.38 -18.99 21.50
C PRO A 163 -7.35 -17.81 21.60
N GLY A 164 -7.01 -16.68 20.98
CA GLY A 164 -7.82 -15.47 20.94
C GLY A 164 -7.22 -14.44 20.00
N LEU A 165 -7.94 -13.33 19.81
CA LEU A 165 -7.53 -12.20 18.99
C LEU A 165 -6.92 -11.10 19.84
N LEU A 166 -5.93 -10.39 19.29
CA LEU A 166 -5.33 -9.21 19.92
C LEU A 166 -6.29 -8.01 19.86
N HIS A 167 -6.10 -7.03 20.75
CA HIS A 167 -7.04 -5.93 21.00
C HIS A 167 -7.61 -5.22 19.76
N ALA A 168 -6.80 -4.97 18.73
CA ALA A 168 -7.19 -4.23 17.53
C ALA A 168 -7.71 -5.11 16.37
N GLN A 169 -7.45 -6.42 16.43
CA GLN A 169 -7.74 -7.33 15.32
C GLN A 169 -9.24 -7.47 15.03
N PRO A 170 -10.13 -7.63 16.04
CA PRO A 170 -11.56 -7.77 15.78
C PRO A 170 -12.17 -6.58 15.02
N GLN A 171 -11.74 -5.36 15.34
CA GLN A 171 -12.21 -4.12 14.72
C GLN A 171 -11.82 -4.09 13.25
N ILE A 172 -10.54 -4.33 12.95
CA ILE A 172 -10.03 -4.37 11.58
C ILE A 172 -10.74 -5.45 10.77
N MET A 173 -10.83 -6.66 11.32
CA MET A 173 -11.47 -7.78 10.63
C MET A 173 -12.97 -7.54 10.41
N ALA A 174 -13.68 -6.94 11.38
CA ALA A 174 -15.10 -6.61 11.24
C ALA A 174 -15.34 -5.61 10.10
N CYS A 175 -14.61 -4.48 10.09
CA CYS A 175 -14.67 -3.51 9.00
C CYS A 175 -14.39 -4.17 7.64
N THR A 176 -13.31 -4.96 7.57
CA THR A 176 -12.93 -5.57 6.30
C THR A 176 -13.95 -6.62 5.83
N ARG A 177 -14.60 -7.37 6.74
CA ARG A 177 -15.69 -8.30 6.41
C ARG A 177 -16.96 -7.59 5.94
N ARG A 178 -17.23 -6.39 6.45
CA ARG A 178 -18.31 -5.50 5.99
C ARG A 178 -18.00 -4.82 4.64
N GLN A 179 -16.87 -5.14 4.01
CA GLN A 179 -16.41 -4.55 2.76
C GLN A 179 -16.11 -3.04 2.87
N GLU A 180 -15.69 -2.60 4.06
CA GLU A 180 -15.24 -1.24 4.30
C GLU A 180 -13.74 -1.11 3.96
N ASP A 181 -13.31 0.05 3.46
CA ASP A 181 -11.90 0.37 3.26
C ASP A 181 -11.21 0.60 4.60
N VAL A 182 -10.04 -0.02 4.80
CA VAL A 182 -9.32 0.03 6.08
C VAL A 182 -7.87 0.44 5.87
N LEU A 183 -7.44 1.48 6.59
CA LEU A 183 -6.04 1.80 6.83
C LEU A 183 -5.67 1.36 8.26
N ALA A 184 -4.91 0.28 8.39
CA ALA A 184 -4.47 -0.23 9.68
C ALA A 184 -2.98 0.08 9.92
N ILE A 185 -2.70 0.92 10.92
CA ILE A 185 -1.34 1.20 11.38
C ILE A 185 -1.11 0.41 12.66
N LEU A 186 -0.34 -0.67 12.55
CA LEU A 186 -0.08 -1.59 13.64
C LEU A 186 1.44 -1.82 13.78
N PRO A 187 1.98 -1.88 15.01
CA PRO A 187 3.39 -2.19 15.21
C PRO A 187 3.71 -3.61 14.73
N THR A 188 4.99 -3.89 14.50
CA THR A 188 5.44 -5.25 14.19
C THR A 188 5.09 -6.20 15.34
N GLY A 189 4.73 -7.44 15.03
CA GLY A 189 4.30 -8.42 16.03
C GLY A 189 2.84 -8.29 16.49
N ALA A 190 2.12 -7.22 16.12
CA ALA A 190 0.68 -7.08 16.43
C ALA A 190 -0.25 -7.99 15.60
N GLY A 191 0.31 -8.94 14.84
CA GLY A 191 -0.46 -9.88 14.03
C GLY A 191 -1.20 -9.23 12.86
N LYS A 192 -0.56 -8.28 12.15
CA LYS A 192 -1.12 -7.61 10.96
C LYS A 192 -1.64 -8.59 9.92
N SER A 193 -0.88 -9.65 9.64
CA SER A 193 -1.22 -10.61 8.60
C SER A 193 -2.54 -11.33 8.87
N LEU A 194 -2.80 -11.66 10.14
CA LEU A 194 -4.05 -12.31 10.53
C LEU A 194 -5.27 -11.44 10.21
N CYS A 195 -5.15 -10.11 10.33
CA CYS A 195 -6.24 -9.15 10.07
C CYS A 195 -6.83 -9.27 8.66
N TYR A 196 -6.04 -9.69 7.67
CA TYR A 196 -6.52 -9.91 6.32
C TYR A 196 -6.62 -11.40 5.94
N GLN A 197 -5.75 -12.26 6.50
CA GLN A 197 -5.79 -13.71 6.25
C GLN A 197 -7.05 -14.35 6.81
N LEU A 198 -7.44 -14.04 8.05
CA LEU A 198 -8.62 -14.65 8.65
C LEU A 198 -9.90 -14.31 7.88
N PRO A 199 -10.19 -13.04 7.55
CA PRO A 199 -11.31 -12.72 6.69
C PRO A 199 -11.25 -13.36 5.30
N ALA A 200 -10.06 -13.50 4.71
CA ALA A 200 -9.92 -14.14 3.39
C ALA A 200 -10.51 -15.56 3.39
N PHE A 201 -10.28 -16.35 4.44
CA PHE A 201 -10.81 -17.72 4.54
C PHE A 201 -12.22 -17.83 5.11
N MET A 202 -12.75 -16.75 5.68
CA MET A 202 -14.14 -16.71 6.16
C MET A 202 -15.12 -16.19 5.09
N ASP A 203 -14.64 -15.40 4.13
CA ASP A 203 -15.43 -14.86 3.02
C ASP A 203 -15.26 -15.69 1.74
N LYS A 204 -16.16 -15.49 0.77
CA LYS A 204 -16.04 -16.11 -0.55
C LYS A 204 -15.20 -15.21 -1.47
N GLY A 205 -14.51 -15.84 -2.42
CA GLY A 205 -13.72 -15.15 -3.45
C GLY A 205 -12.25 -15.06 -3.10
N VAL A 206 -11.50 -14.39 -3.97
CA VAL A 206 -10.05 -14.26 -3.88
C VAL A 206 -9.70 -13.01 -3.09
N THR A 207 -8.79 -13.15 -2.13
CA THR A 207 -8.06 -12.04 -1.52
C THR A 207 -6.67 -11.94 -2.12
N LEU A 208 -6.37 -10.80 -2.76
CA LEU A 208 -5.04 -10.47 -3.27
C LEU A 208 -4.27 -9.65 -2.23
N VAL A 209 -3.09 -10.11 -1.84
CA VAL A 209 -2.15 -9.38 -0.99
C VAL A 209 -0.95 -8.95 -1.83
N ILE A 210 -0.76 -7.65 -1.98
CA ILE A 210 0.42 -7.07 -2.61
C ILE A 210 1.45 -6.82 -1.53
N SER A 211 2.63 -7.43 -1.65
CA SER A 211 3.73 -7.24 -0.71
C SER A 211 5.04 -7.00 -1.47
N PRO A 212 5.87 -6.01 -1.07
CA PRO A 212 7.15 -5.75 -1.72
C PRO A 212 8.22 -6.80 -1.36
N LEU A 213 8.01 -7.62 -0.32
CA LEU A 213 9.02 -8.53 0.21
C LEU A 213 8.75 -9.98 -0.18
N ILE A 214 9.40 -10.45 -1.25
CA ILE A 214 9.23 -11.81 -1.79
C ILE A 214 9.49 -12.91 -0.73
N ALA A 215 10.55 -12.77 0.06
CA ALA A 215 10.88 -13.73 1.12
C ALA A 215 9.74 -13.81 2.17
N LEU A 216 9.19 -12.66 2.55
CA LEU A 216 8.07 -12.59 3.49
C LEU A 216 6.82 -13.25 2.90
N MET A 217 6.53 -13.07 1.61
CA MET A 217 5.37 -13.72 0.98
C MET A 217 5.41 -15.24 1.11
N LYS A 218 6.59 -15.83 0.88
CA LYS A 218 6.78 -17.29 1.02
C LYS A 218 6.60 -17.71 2.47
N ASP A 219 7.25 -17.03 3.40
CA ASP A 219 7.12 -17.32 4.82
C ASP A 219 5.66 -17.20 5.29
N GLN A 220 4.90 -16.23 4.78
CA GLN A 220 3.48 -16.07 5.12
C GLN A 220 2.66 -17.27 4.64
N VAL A 221 2.88 -17.76 3.43
CA VAL A 221 2.17 -18.96 2.92
C VAL A 221 2.63 -20.22 3.66
N ASP A 222 3.94 -20.39 3.88
CA ASP A 222 4.50 -21.56 4.52
C ASP A 222 4.10 -21.67 5.99
N ASN A 223 3.89 -20.55 6.69
CA ASN A 223 3.41 -20.53 8.08
C ASN A 223 1.89 -20.75 8.21
N LEU A 224 1.13 -20.82 7.12
CA LEU A 224 -0.30 -21.16 7.19
C LEU A 224 -0.50 -22.62 7.63
N PRO A 225 -1.60 -22.90 8.35
CA PRO A 225 -2.11 -24.26 8.55
C PRO A 225 -2.22 -25.02 7.23
N ALA A 226 -1.91 -26.32 7.22
CA ALA A 226 -1.79 -27.11 6.00
C ALA A 226 -3.01 -27.00 5.07
N GLN A 227 -4.21 -27.02 5.63
CA GLN A 227 -5.47 -26.91 4.88
C GLN A 227 -5.63 -25.54 4.19
N LEU A 228 -5.14 -24.47 4.81
CA LEU A 228 -5.19 -23.11 4.26
C LEU A 228 -4.03 -22.87 3.28
N ARG A 229 -2.87 -23.48 3.54
CA ARG A 229 -1.70 -23.42 2.65
C ARG A 229 -2.03 -23.93 1.25
N HIS A 230 -2.78 -25.04 1.14
CA HIS A 230 -3.20 -25.58 -0.17
C HIS A 230 -4.14 -24.65 -0.95
N GLN A 231 -4.80 -23.71 -0.27
CA GLN A 231 -5.67 -22.68 -0.85
C GLN A 231 -4.96 -21.33 -0.99
N SER A 232 -3.64 -21.31 -0.82
CA SER A 232 -2.82 -20.10 -0.86
C SER A 232 -1.66 -20.25 -1.83
N ILE A 233 -1.25 -19.14 -2.45
CA ILE A 233 -0.08 -19.11 -3.33
C ILE A 233 0.65 -17.77 -3.27
N ALA A 234 1.97 -17.81 -3.44
CA ALA A 234 2.79 -16.63 -3.68
C ALA A 234 3.25 -16.59 -5.15
N ILE A 235 2.82 -15.56 -5.89
CA ILE A 235 3.13 -15.34 -7.30
C ILE A 235 4.15 -14.20 -7.40
N ASN A 236 5.41 -14.57 -7.63
CA ASN A 236 6.54 -13.63 -7.72
C ASN A 236 7.50 -14.09 -8.83
N SER A 237 8.69 -13.50 -8.91
CA SER A 237 9.70 -13.82 -9.93
C SER A 237 10.40 -15.17 -9.75
N SER A 238 10.21 -15.87 -8.62
CA SER A 238 10.83 -17.19 -8.38
C SER A 238 10.09 -18.36 -9.04
N LEU A 239 8.84 -18.17 -9.47
CA LEU A 239 8.09 -19.20 -10.21
C LEU A 239 8.60 -19.30 -11.64
N ASP A 240 8.80 -20.53 -12.12
CA ASP A 240 9.13 -20.74 -13.53
C ASP A 240 7.92 -20.46 -14.45
N GLY A 241 8.13 -20.47 -15.76
CA GLY A 241 7.07 -20.17 -16.73
C GLY A 241 5.91 -21.17 -16.71
N ALA A 242 6.17 -22.44 -16.43
CA ALA A 242 5.14 -23.48 -16.39
C ALA A 242 4.34 -23.42 -15.08
N GLU A 243 5.02 -23.20 -13.95
CA GLU A 243 4.43 -22.98 -12.64
C GLU A 243 3.56 -21.73 -12.64
N LEU A 244 4.06 -20.62 -13.20
CA LEU A 244 3.30 -19.40 -13.35
C LEU A 244 2.04 -19.64 -14.18
N SER A 245 2.16 -20.29 -15.34
CA SER A 245 1.01 -20.58 -16.20
C SER A 245 -0.05 -21.42 -15.48
N ARG A 246 0.36 -22.46 -14.73
CA ARG A 246 -0.56 -23.26 -13.90
C ARG A 246 -1.20 -22.43 -12.80
N ALA A 247 -0.41 -21.62 -12.10
CA ALA A 247 -0.92 -20.72 -11.07
C ALA A 247 -1.99 -19.78 -11.64
N MET A 248 -1.79 -19.25 -12.85
CA MET A 248 -2.76 -18.39 -13.52
C MET A 248 -4.09 -19.10 -13.79
N VAL A 249 -4.04 -20.33 -14.29
CA VAL A 249 -5.23 -21.17 -14.54
C VAL A 249 -5.95 -21.49 -13.23
N ASP A 250 -5.20 -21.87 -12.20
CA ASP A 250 -5.75 -22.22 -10.88
C ASP A 250 -6.39 -21.00 -10.19
N VAL A 251 -5.79 -19.81 -10.30
CA VAL A 251 -6.40 -18.55 -9.83
C VAL A 251 -7.71 -18.27 -10.58
N ALA A 252 -7.70 -18.37 -11.91
CA ALA A 252 -8.89 -18.15 -12.73
C ALA A 252 -10.02 -19.13 -12.41
N ALA A 253 -9.68 -20.37 -12.06
CA ALA A 253 -10.62 -21.41 -11.63
C ALA A 253 -11.13 -21.23 -10.19
N GLY A 254 -10.66 -20.21 -9.44
CA GLY A 254 -11.06 -19.96 -8.06
C GLY A 254 -10.50 -20.97 -7.05
N LYS A 255 -9.39 -21.65 -7.38
CA LYS A 255 -8.76 -22.65 -6.51
C LYS A 255 -8.06 -22.02 -5.30
N TYR A 256 -7.60 -20.78 -5.45
CA TYR A 256 -6.89 -20.04 -4.41
C TYR A 256 -7.78 -19.00 -3.76
N THR A 257 -7.88 -19.07 -2.43
CA THR A 257 -8.60 -18.08 -1.61
C THR A 257 -7.69 -16.90 -1.27
N LEU A 258 -6.39 -17.16 -1.11
CA LEU A 258 -5.38 -16.14 -0.76
C LEU A 258 -4.23 -16.15 -1.76
N VAL A 259 -4.03 -15.03 -2.44
CA VAL A 259 -2.95 -14.87 -3.43
C VAL A 259 -2.04 -13.75 -2.96
N TYR A 260 -0.78 -14.07 -2.70
CA TYR A 260 0.26 -13.06 -2.54
C TYR A 260 0.87 -12.75 -3.90
N ALA A 261 1.06 -11.47 -4.23
CA ALA A 261 1.78 -11.07 -5.42
C ALA A 261 2.74 -9.90 -5.18
N ALA A 262 3.84 -9.87 -5.94
CA ALA A 262 4.74 -8.73 -5.97
C ALA A 262 4.11 -7.58 -6.79
N PRO A 263 4.41 -6.30 -6.48
CA PRO A 263 3.74 -5.15 -7.11
C PRO A 263 3.83 -5.13 -8.65
N GLU A 264 4.94 -5.58 -9.22
CA GLU A 264 5.15 -5.63 -10.67
C GLU A 264 4.15 -6.53 -11.41
N ARG A 265 3.54 -7.51 -10.73
CA ARG A 265 2.52 -8.39 -11.32
C ARG A 265 1.26 -7.63 -11.71
N LEU A 266 0.96 -6.51 -11.05
CA LEU A 266 -0.19 -5.67 -11.38
C LEU A 266 -0.10 -5.05 -12.78
N ARG A 267 1.09 -5.01 -13.40
CA ARG A 267 1.27 -4.54 -14.78
C ARG A 267 0.98 -5.60 -15.84
N GLN A 268 0.72 -6.84 -15.42
CA GLN A 268 0.57 -7.98 -16.33
C GLN A 268 -0.92 -8.26 -16.57
N ALA A 269 -1.41 -7.99 -17.78
CA ALA A 269 -2.82 -8.20 -18.13
C ALA A 269 -3.33 -9.64 -17.88
N PRO A 270 -2.55 -10.72 -18.14
CA PRO A 270 -2.99 -12.07 -17.81
C PRO A 270 -3.25 -12.26 -16.31
N PHE A 271 -2.44 -11.61 -15.46
CA PHE A 271 -2.58 -11.67 -14.01
C PHE A 271 -3.92 -11.08 -13.53
N LEU A 272 -4.20 -9.87 -13.98
CA LEU A 272 -5.45 -9.18 -13.67
C LEU A 272 -6.68 -9.92 -14.22
N HIS A 273 -6.55 -10.54 -15.39
CA HIS A 273 -7.63 -11.32 -15.99
C HIS A 273 -8.01 -12.54 -15.15
N ALA A 274 -7.01 -13.31 -14.71
CA ALA A 274 -7.27 -14.48 -13.87
C ALA A 274 -7.90 -14.11 -12.52
N LEU A 275 -7.41 -13.05 -11.86
CA LEU A 275 -7.99 -12.56 -10.61
C LEU A 275 -9.46 -12.14 -10.79
N ARG A 276 -9.78 -11.47 -11.90
CA ARG A 276 -11.16 -11.10 -12.23
C ARG A 276 -12.04 -12.33 -12.44
N GLN A 277 -11.54 -13.35 -13.13
CA GLN A 277 -12.27 -14.60 -13.35
C GLN A 277 -12.47 -15.40 -12.05
N GLY A 278 -11.44 -15.48 -11.22
CA GLY A 278 -11.48 -16.19 -9.93
C GLY A 278 -12.39 -15.53 -8.89
N GLY A 279 -12.87 -14.30 -9.14
CA GLY A 279 -13.74 -13.57 -8.23
C GLY A 279 -12.97 -12.86 -7.13
N LEU A 280 -12.07 -11.95 -7.50
CA LEU A 280 -11.41 -11.03 -6.58
C LEU A 280 -12.44 -10.22 -5.77
N THR A 281 -12.44 -10.40 -4.45
CA THR A 281 -13.31 -9.69 -3.51
C THR A 281 -12.54 -8.73 -2.61
N ARG A 282 -11.21 -8.89 -2.49
CA ARG A 282 -10.40 -8.07 -1.61
C ARG A 282 -9.00 -7.83 -2.15
N LEU A 283 -8.56 -6.58 -2.05
CA LEU A 283 -7.18 -6.16 -2.27
C LEU A 283 -6.58 -5.69 -0.95
N VAL A 284 -5.41 -6.19 -0.63
CA VAL A 284 -4.62 -5.84 0.56
C VAL A 284 -3.27 -5.34 0.07
N ILE A 285 -2.83 -4.21 0.59
CA ILE A 285 -1.46 -3.73 0.40
C ILE A 285 -0.72 -3.92 1.72
N ASP A 286 0.21 -4.86 1.75
CA ASP A 286 1.12 -5.04 2.86
C ASP A 286 2.33 -4.12 2.71
N GLU A 287 2.90 -3.69 3.83
CA GLU A 287 3.95 -2.67 3.87
C GLU A 287 3.59 -1.42 3.06
N ALA A 288 2.36 -0.92 3.21
CA ALA A 288 1.84 0.23 2.44
C ALA A 288 2.71 1.50 2.56
N HIS A 289 3.54 1.59 3.60
CA HIS A 289 4.55 2.63 3.73
C HIS A 289 5.52 2.66 2.53
N CYS A 290 5.75 1.53 1.86
CA CYS A 290 6.56 1.42 0.63
C CYS A 290 5.93 2.11 -0.59
N ILE A 291 4.63 2.44 -0.56
CA ILE A 291 3.98 3.27 -1.60
C ILE A 291 4.38 4.75 -1.42
N SER A 292 4.68 5.14 -0.18
CA SER A 292 5.19 6.45 0.12
C SER A 292 6.69 6.50 -0.18
N ILE A 293 7.12 7.53 -0.91
CA ILE A 293 8.55 7.85 -1.09
C ILE A 293 9.19 8.24 0.26
N TRP A 294 8.36 8.41 1.30
CA TRP A 294 8.73 8.81 2.65
C TRP A 294 8.94 7.66 3.64
N GLY A 295 8.44 6.45 3.34
CA GLY A 295 8.40 5.36 4.31
C GLY A 295 7.52 5.71 5.49
#